data_AF-A0A655UXF2-F1
#
_entry.id   AF-A0A655UXF2-F1
#
_cell.length_a   1.000
_cell.length_b   1.000
_cell.length_c   1.000
_cell.angle_alpha   90.00
_cell.angle_beta   90.00
_cell.angle_gamma   90.00
#
_symmetry.space_group_name_H-M   'P 1'
#
loop_
_entity.id
_entity.type
_entity.pdbx_description
1 polymer ?
#
loop_
_entity_poly.entity_id
_entity_poly.type
_entity_poly.pdbx_seq_one_letter_code
_entity_poly.pdbx_strand_id
1 'polypeptide(L)'
;MTAHYSTLGDLLGFVNFPYQSLLNMVPTLFPVKSLVVEILEDCPPTPELLSAIKKMAQLGYKIALDDFIPSNDWKAFLPYISIIKFDIRLVPIPKAKLFINKLRSMKIEFLAEKVETYEEFEQAKQAGFHYFQGYFFSKPEIIQRKALQPSFLTIVQLLKEVAKPEVDFREI
;
A
#
# COMPACT_ATOMS: atom_id res chain seq x y z
N MET A 1 -15.54 -19.56 -15.98
CA MET A 1 -15.53 -19.86 -14.54
C MET A 1 -15.09 -18.60 -13.81
N THR A 2 -16.06 -17.89 -13.26
CA THR A 2 -15.96 -16.48 -12.87
C THR A 2 -15.82 -16.42 -11.35
N ALA A 3 -14.58 -16.42 -10.87
CA ALA A 3 -14.31 -16.30 -9.44
C ALA A 3 -14.46 -14.83 -9.00
N HIS A 4 -15.57 -14.58 -8.30
CA HIS A 4 -15.86 -13.47 -7.38
C HIS A 4 -14.94 -12.24 -7.41
N TYR A 5 -15.21 -11.34 -8.36
CA TYR A 5 -14.66 -9.98 -8.46
C TYR A 5 -15.46 -8.93 -7.63
N SER A 6 -16.25 -9.33 -6.64
CA SER A 6 -17.36 -8.49 -6.16
C SER A 6 -17.24 -8.03 -4.70
N THR A 7 -16.05 -7.64 -4.23
CA THR A 7 -15.90 -7.10 -2.87
C THR A 7 -15.24 -5.72 -2.80
N LEU A 8 -14.48 -5.34 -3.82
CA LEU A 8 -14.28 -3.96 -4.22
C LEU A 8 -15.19 -3.79 -5.43
N GLY A 9 -16.10 -2.81 -5.44
CA GLY A 9 -16.72 -2.38 -6.71
C GLY A 9 -15.63 -1.79 -7.62
N ASP A 10 -15.94 -0.79 -8.44
CA ASP A 10 -14.91 0.00 -9.14
C ASP A 10 -14.01 0.84 -8.18
N LEU A 11 -13.84 0.40 -6.94
CA LEU A 11 -13.12 1.06 -5.86
C LEU A 11 -11.66 0.61 -5.82
N LEU A 12 -10.78 1.60 -5.69
CA LEU A 12 -9.35 1.41 -5.51
C LEU A 12 -9.06 1.01 -4.06
N GLY A 13 -8.40 -0.13 -3.84
CA GLY A 13 -8.03 -0.62 -2.51
C GLY A 13 -6.60 -0.26 -2.13
N PHE A 14 -6.40 0.22 -0.90
CA PHE A 14 -5.09 0.39 -0.28
C PHE A 14 -4.76 -0.86 0.52
N VAL A 15 -3.59 -1.47 0.28
CA VAL A 15 -3.21 -2.73 0.93
C VAL A 15 -1.77 -2.67 1.40
N ASN A 16 -1.59 -2.97 2.67
CA ASN A 16 -0.30 -3.09 3.33
C ASN A 16 0.42 -4.36 2.92
N PHE A 17 1.66 -4.20 2.45
CA PHE A 17 2.54 -5.32 2.13
C PHE A 17 3.81 -5.26 2.98
N PRO A 18 4.07 -6.29 3.81
CA PRO A 18 5.33 -6.42 4.51
C PRO A 18 6.51 -6.51 3.54
N TYR A 19 7.70 -6.15 4.02
CA TYR A 19 8.95 -6.10 3.25
C TYR A 19 9.16 -7.33 2.35
N GLN A 20 9.05 -8.54 2.90
CA GLN A 20 9.28 -9.77 2.13
C GLN A 20 8.24 -9.97 1.01
N SER A 21 6.99 -9.56 1.22
CA SER A 21 5.94 -9.62 0.20
C SER A 21 6.23 -8.69 -0.96
N LEU A 22 6.79 -7.51 -0.69
CA LEU A 22 7.23 -6.56 -1.73
C LEU A 22 8.37 -7.15 -2.56
N LEU A 23 9.38 -7.74 -1.92
CA LEU A 23 10.51 -8.37 -2.62
C LEU A 23 10.08 -9.56 -3.48
N ASN A 24 9.13 -10.34 -2.98
CA ASN A 24 8.55 -11.47 -3.69
C ASN A 24 7.53 -11.05 -4.77
N MET A 25 7.34 -9.73 -5.00
CA MET A 25 6.41 -9.16 -5.98
C MET A 25 4.96 -9.60 -5.78
N VAL A 26 4.55 -9.93 -4.55
CA VAL A 26 3.17 -10.35 -4.22
C VAL A 26 2.11 -9.34 -4.69
N PRO A 27 2.31 -8.01 -4.64
CA PRO A 27 1.33 -7.06 -5.16
C PRO A 27 0.98 -7.28 -6.65
N THR A 28 1.90 -7.86 -7.43
CA THR A 28 1.70 -8.10 -8.86
C THR A 28 0.69 -9.21 -9.18
N LEU A 29 0.24 -9.95 -8.15
CA LEU A 29 -0.82 -10.95 -8.29
C LEU A 29 -2.22 -10.33 -8.40
N PHE A 30 -2.36 -9.03 -8.14
CA PHE A 30 -3.61 -8.29 -8.20
C PHE A 30 -3.65 -7.37 -9.42
N PRO A 31 -4.85 -7.07 -9.97
CA PRO A 31 -4.99 -6.10 -11.06
C PRO A 31 -4.44 -4.72 -10.69
N VAL A 32 -3.62 -4.14 -11.58
CA VAL A 32 -2.98 -2.82 -11.39
C VAL A 32 -3.98 -1.72 -11.02
N LYS A 33 -5.18 -1.74 -11.60
CA LYS A 33 -6.18 -0.67 -11.43
C LYS A 33 -6.95 -0.73 -10.12
N SER A 34 -6.90 -1.85 -9.39
CA SER A 34 -7.67 -2.03 -8.15
C SER A 34 -6.83 -1.86 -6.89
N LEU A 35 -5.52 -1.58 -7.01
CA LEU A 35 -4.58 -1.66 -5.91
C LEU A 35 -3.65 -0.45 -5.82
N VAL A 36 -3.55 0.12 -4.61
CA VAL A 36 -2.42 0.93 -4.16
C VAL A 36 -1.58 0.07 -3.22
N VAL A 37 -0.30 -0.06 -3.52
CA VAL A 37 0.66 -0.84 -2.74
C VAL A 37 1.19 0.04 -1.61
N GLU A 38 0.83 -0.25 -0.36
CA GLU A 38 1.32 0.48 0.80
C GLU A 38 2.57 -0.22 1.37
N ILE A 39 3.66 0.54 1.42
CA ILE A 39 4.91 0.13 2.07
C ILE A 39 4.82 0.59 3.52
N LEU A 40 4.90 -0.39 4.42
CA LEU A 40 4.84 -0.15 5.87
C LEU A 40 6.04 0.65 6.37
N GLU A 41 5.84 1.38 7.47
CA GLU A 41 6.83 2.23 8.12
C GLU A 41 8.04 1.46 8.67
N ASP A 42 7.87 0.17 8.96
CA ASP A 42 8.91 -0.74 9.45
C ASP A 42 9.81 -1.33 8.33
N CYS A 43 9.46 -1.09 7.06
CA CYS A 43 10.23 -1.59 5.93
C CYS A 43 11.52 -0.77 5.74
N PRO A 44 12.71 -1.39 5.83
CA PRO A 44 13.96 -0.67 5.64
C PRO A 44 14.17 -0.25 4.17
N PRO A 45 14.65 0.98 3.89
CA PRO A 45 14.90 1.47 2.53
C PRO A 45 16.18 0.86 1.93
N THR A 46 16.11 -0.40 1.53
CA THR A 46 17.25 -1.15 0.97
C THR A 46 17.33 -1.06 -0.56
N PRO A 47 18.49 -1.38 -1.16
CA PRO A 47 18.62 -1.52 -2.61
C PRO A 47 17.65 -2.54 -3.23
N GLU A 48 17.38 -3.64 -2.53
CA GLU A 48 16.48 -4.70 -2.98
C GLU A 48 15.03 -4.19 -3.02
N LEU A 49 14.61 -3.47 -1.98
CA LEU A 49 13.29 -2.85 -1.93
C LEU A 49 13.13 -1.80 -3.03
N LEU A 50 14.14 -0.97 -3.24
CA LEU A 50 14.14 0.02 -4.33
C LEU A 50 13.97 -0.65 -5.70
N SER A 51 14.65 -1.77 -5.93
CA SER A 51 14.51 -2.55 -7.17
C SER A 51 13.08 -3.07 -7.37
N ALA A 52 12.46 -3.63 -6.32
CA ALA A 52 11.08 -4.10 -6.36
C ALA A 52 10.09 -2.95 -6.65
N ILE A 53 10.24 -1.82 -5.97
CA ILE A 53 9.40 -0.62 -6.16
C ILE A 53 9.51 -0.07 -7.58
N LYS A 54 10.74 0.02 -8.11
CA LYS A 54 10.97 0.43 -9.52
C LYS A 54 10.21 -0.47 -10.49
N LYS A 55 10.31 -1.78 -10.30
CA LYS A 55 9.64 -2.78 -11.15
C LYS A 55 8.11 -2.64 -11.08
N MET A 56 7.55 -2.49 -9.87
CA MET A 56 6.11 -2.29 -9.70
C MET A 56 5.62 -0.97 -10.31
N ALA A 57 6.37 0.12 -10.13
CA ALA A 57 6.04 1.41 -10.75
C ALA A 57 6.06 1.34 -12.29
N GLN A 58 7.03 0.62 -12.88
CA GLN A 58 7.08 0.37 -14.32
C GLN A 58 5.89 -0.45 -14.84
N LEU A 59 5.36 -1.36 -14.02
CA LEU A 59 4.14 -2.11 -14.31
C LEU A 59 2.85 -1.28 -14.12
N GLY A 60 2.97 -0.04 -13.65
CA GLY A 60 1.85 0.90 -13.50
C GLY A 60 1.16 0.87 -12.14
N TYR A 61 1.70 0.15 -11.16
CA TYR A 61 1.13 0.16 -9.80
C TYR A 61 1.33 1.53 -9.16
N LYS A 62 0.29 2.00 -8.46
CA LYS A 62 0.42 3.12 -7.52
C LYS A 62 1.04 2.59 -6.23
N ILE A 63 2.01 3.33 -5.72
CA ILE A 63 2.76 2.95 -4.52
C ILE A 63 2.65 4.07 -3.51
N ALA A 64 2.38 3.71 -2.25
CA ALA A 64 2.27 4.63 -1.14
C ALA A 64 3.27 4.29 -0.03
N LEU A 65 3.79 5.32 0.65
CA LEU A 65 4.55 5.17 1.89
C LEU A 65 3.59 5.42 3.05
N ASP A 66 3.44 4.42 3.94
CA ASP A 66 2.61 4.47 5.13
C ASP A 66 3.37 5.10 6.31
N ASP A 67 2.67 5.83 7.19
CA ASP A 67 3.23 6.50 8.39
C ASP A 67 4.64 7.12 8.18
N PHE A 68 4.82 7.85 7.08
CA PHE A 68 6.14 8.19 6.56
C PHE A 68 6.92 9.16 7.46
N ILE A 69 8.13 8.75 7.86
CA ILE A 69 9.10 9.60 8.55
C ILE A 69 10.20 10.01 7.55
N PRO A 70 10.33 11.31 7.21
CA PRO A 70 11.32 11.76 6.24
C PRO A 70 12.76 11.44 6.63
N SER A 71 13.49 10.74 5.76
CA SER A 71 14.93 10.50 5.88
C SER A 71 15.63 10.64 4.52
N ASN A 72 16.97 10.71 4.54
CA ASN A 72 17.75 10.79 3.30
C ASN A 72 17.71 9.50 2.49
N ASP A 73 17.54 8.35 3.14
CA ASP A 73 17.60 7.03 2.51
C ASP A 73 16.43 6.82 1.54
N TRP A 74 15.29 7.45 1.82
CA TRP A 74 14.10 7.41 0.97
C TRP A 74 14.18 8.27 -0.29
N LYS A 75 15.20 9.13 -0.45
CA LYS A 75 15.31 10.05 -1.61
C LYS A 75 15.28 9.32 -2.96
N ALA A 76 15.94 8.17 -3.05
CA ALA A 76 16.00 7.39 -4.28
C ALA A 76 14.65 6.74 -4.66
N PHE A 77 13.73 6.63 -3.70
CA PHE A 77 12.43 6.00 -3.87
C PHE A 77 11.38 6.99 -4.38
N LEU A 78 11.47 8.26 -3.97
CA LEU A 78 10.47 9.30 -4.26
C LEU A 78 10.01 9.38 -5.72
N PRO A 79 10.86 9.20 -6.76
CA PRO A 79 10.41 9.22 -8.15
C PRO A 79 9.39 8.13 -8.53
N TYR A 80 9.25 7.09 -7.71
CA TYR A 80 8.38 5.93 -7.94
C TYR A 80 7.17 5.91 -7.01
N ILE A 81 7.08 6.86 -6.08
CA ILE A 81 6.00 6.95 -5.10
C ILE A 81 4.89 7.82 -5.66
N SER A 82 3.65 7.36 -5.53
CA SER A 82 2.45 8.10 -5.93
C SER A 82 1.85 8.88 -4.76
N ILE A 83 1.88 8.29 -3.56
CA ILE A 83 1.23 8.85 -2.37
C ILE A 83 2.20 8.77 -1.18
N ILE A 84 2.26 9.82 -0.37
CA ILE A 84 2.94 9.78 0.94
C ILE A 84 1.91 10.08 2.01
N LYS A 85 1.79 9.18 2.98
CA LYS A 85 0.89 9.30 4.11
C LYS A 85 1.68 9.81 5.32
N PHE A 86 1.11 10.80 6.02
CA PHE A 86 1.67 11.33 7.26
C PHE A 86 0.64 11.20 8.36
N ASP A 87 0.95 10.42 9.39
CA ASP A 87 0.31 10.57 10.70
C ASP A 87 0.70 11.91 11.31
N ILE A 88 -0.26 12.82 11.43
CA ILE A 88 -0.03 14.17 11.95
C ILE A 88 0.28 14.20 13.45
N ARG A 89 0.12 13.06 14.15
CA ARG A 89 0.54 12.86 15.55
C ARG A 89 2.03 12.53 15.63
N LEU A 90 2.58 11.81 14.64
CA LEU A 90 4.02 11.50 14.56
C LEU A 90 4.81 12.63 13.89
N VAL A 91 4.29 13.16 12.79
CA VAL A 91 4.88 14.27 12.03
C VAL A 91 3.91 15.45 12.03
N PRO A 92 4.09 16.43 12.94
CA PRO A 92 3.22 17.60 13.00
C PRO A 92 3.11 18.34 11.65
N ILE A 93 1.91 18.85 11.36
CA ILE A 93 1.57 19.54 10.09
C ILE A 93 2.63 20.58 9.66
N PRO A 94 3.16 21.46 10.55
CA PRO A 94 4.20 22.41 10.15
C PRO A 94 5.48 21.76 9.64
N LYS A 95 5.88 20.60 10.20
CA LYS A 95 7.04 19.84 9.72
C LYS A 95 6.74 19.15 8.39
N ALA A 96 5.57 18.52 8.27
CA ALA A 96 5.15 17.90 7.00
C ALA A 96 5.08 18.94 5.86
N LYS A 97 4.58 20.15 6.13
CA LYS A 97 4.54 21.26 5.17
C LYS A 97 5.90 21.58 4.55
N LEU A 98 6.98 21.56 5.35
CA LEU A 98 8.34 21.78 4.83
C LEU A 98 8.75 20.70 3.82
N PHE A 99 8.34 19.45 4.06
CA PHE A 99 8.62 18.34 3.17
C PHE A 99 7.77 18.41 1.88
N ILE A 100 6.46 18.65 2.02
CA ILE A 100 5.53 18.85 0.89
C ILE A 100 6.05 19.96 -0.03
N ASN A 101 6.50 21.08 0.55
CA ASN A 101 7.05 22.19 -0.23
C ASN A 101 8.30 21.82 -1.03
N LYS A 102 9.19 20.98 -0.46
CA LYS A 102 10.40 20.51 -1.15
C LYS A 102 10.08 19.57 -2.31
N LEU A 103 8.99 18.81 -2.21
CA LEU A 103 8.58 17.83 -3.20
C LEU A 103 7.52 18.33 -4.18
N ARG A 104 7.20 19.63 -4.15
CA ARG A 104 6.10 20.22 -4.93
C ARG A 104 6.24 20.06 -6.45
N SER A 105 7.45 19.84 -6.96
CA SER A 105 7.72 19.55 -8.38
C SER A 105 7.51 18.08 -8.75
N MET A 106 7.39 17.19 -7.78
CA MET A 106 7.11 15.77 -7.99
C MET A 106 5.61 15.53 -8.08
N LYS A 107 5.22 14.49 -8.82
CA LYS A 107 3.82 14.06 -8.95
C LYS A 107 3.42 13.15 -7.78
N ILE A 108 3.61 13.65 -6.56
CA ILE A 108 3.30 12.93 -5.32
C ILE A 108 2.10 13.61 -4.66
N GLU A 109 1.08 12.82 -4.36
CA GLU A 109 -0.06 13.25 -3.56
C GLU A 109 0.23 12.99 -2.08
N PHE A 110 -0.31 13.84 -1.20
CA PHE A 110 -0.05 13.75 0.24
C PHE A 110 -1.34 13.49 0.99
N LEU A 111 -1.32 12.52 1.90
CA LEU A 111 -2.47 12.13 2.71
C LEU A 111 -2.16 12.40 4.19
N ALA A 112 -3.04 13.14 4.87
CA ALA A 112 -2.97 13.37 6.31
C ALA A 112 -3.80 12.31 7.04
N GLU A 113 -3.17 11.52 7.91
CA GLU A 113 -3.82 10.52 8.74
C GLU A 113 -4.08 11.04 10.15
N LYS A 114 -5.05 10.40 10.82
CA LYS A 114 -5.49 10.74 12.19
C LYS A 114 -5.95 12.19 12.33
N VAL A 115 -6.64 12.71 11.31
CA VAL A 115 -7.33 14.01 11.37
C VAL A 115 -8.62 13.86 12.19
N GLU A 116 -8.69 14.51 13.34
CA GLU A 116 -9.79 14.33 14.30
C GLU A 116 -10.65 15.58 14.46
N THR A 117 -10.14 16.75 14.08
CA THR A 117 -10.85 18.02 14.18
C THR A 117 -10.90 18.78 12.86
N TYR A 118 -11.87 19.68 12.72
CA TYR A 118 -11.96 20.58 11.57
C TYR A 118 -10.76 21.55 11.48
N GLU A 119 -10.24 21.98 12.63
CA GLU A 119 -9.05 22.84 12.66
C GLU A 119 -7.83 22.13 12.07
N GLU A 120 -7.60 20.86 12.44
CA GLU A 120 -6.52 20.06 11.87
C GLU A 120 -6.69 19.84 10.38
N PHE A 121 -7.92 19.58 9.92
CA PHE A 121 -8.22 19.47 8.50
C PHE A 121 -7.84 20.74 7.74
N GLU A 122 -8.29 21.91 8.21
CA GLU A 122 -7.98 23.18 7.56
C GLU A 122 -6.48 23.50 7.60
N GLN A 123 -5.80 23.22 8.71
CA GLN A 123 -4.34 23.37 8.81
C GLN A 123 -3.60 22.45 7.82
N ALA A 124 -4.01 21.17 7.72
CA ALA A 124 -3.41 20.21 6.81
C ALA A 124 -3.66 20.61 5.34
N LYS A 125 -4.89 21.01 5.00
CA LYS A 125 -5.23 21.51 3.67
C LYS A 125 -4.38 22.70 3.27
N GLN A 126 -4.21 23.68 4.17
CA GLN A 126 -3.33 24.84 3.95
C GLN A 126 -1.83 24.49 3.88
N ALA A 127 -1.43 23.34 4.44
CA ALA A 127 -0.08 22.80 4.34
C ALA A 127 0.20 22.10 3.00
N GLY A 128 -0.83 21.82 2.19
CA GLY A 128 -0.70 21.20 0.86
C GLY A 128 -1.00 19.69 0.84
N PHE A 129 -1.70 19.18 1.85
CA PHE A 129 -2.27 17.83 1.80
C PHE A 129 -3.43 17.76 0.79
N HIS A 130 -3.50 16.64 0.06
CA HIS A 130 -4.48 16.36 -0.98
C HIS A 130 -5.64 15.51 -0.45
N TYR A 131 -5.31 14.54 0.40
CA TYR A 131 -6.25 13.59 0.99
C TYR A 131 -6.18 13.62 2.51
N PHE A 132 -7.24 13.12 3.16
CA PHE A 132 -7.41 13.17 4.59
C PHE A 132 -8.10 11.90 5.07
N GLN A 133 -7.61 11.32 6.16
CA GLN A 133 -8.15 10.14 6.82
C GLN A 133 -8.16 10.37 8.33
N GLY A 134 -9.27 10.02 8.99
CA GLY A 134 -9.39 10.12 10.44
C GLY A 134 -10.84 10.19 10.91
N TYR A 135 -11.03 10.13 12.24
CA TYR A 135 -12.35 10.06 12.88
C TYR A 135 -13.27 11.22 12.54
N PHE A 136 -12.73 12.38 12.11
CA PHE A 136 -13.52 13.50 11.63
C PHE A 136 -14.38 13.15 10.41
N PHE A 137 -13.89 12.29 9.52
CA PHE A 137 -14.56 11.94 8.26
C PHE A 137 -15.41 10.68 8.36
N SER A 138 -14.92 9.67 9.08
CA SER A 138 -15.62 8.41 9.28
C SER A 138 -15.04 7.69 10.49
N LYS A 139 -15.91 7.11 11.32
CA LYS A 139 -15.46 6.13 12.31
C LYS A 139 -15.21 4.80 11.58
N PRO A 140 -14.12 4.07 11.87
CA PRO A 140 -13.91 2.74 11.33
C PRO A 140 -15.13 1.87 11.67
N GLU A 141 -15.91 1.49 10.66
CA GLU A 141 -16.88 0.41 10.82
C GLU A 141 -16.12 -0.91 10.78
N ILE A 142 -16.21 -1.69 11.87
CA ILE A 142 -15.67 -3.06 11.87
C ILE A 142 -16.55 -3.89 10.95
N ILE A 143 -16.11 -4.05 9.70
CA ILE A 143 -16.74 -4.99 8.77
C ILE A 143 -16.29 -6.40 9.17
N GLN A 144 -16.99 -7.04 10.12
CA GLN A 144 -16.88 -8.49 10.34
C GLN A 144 -17.42 -9.21 9.10
N ARG A 145 -16.56 -9.50 8.12
CA ARG A 145 -16.90 -10.44 7.06
C ARG A 145 -16.78 -11.86 7.60
N LYS A 146 -17.75 -12.71 7.23
CA LYS A 146 -17.77 -14.14 7.57
C LYS A 146 -16.41 -14.76 7.26
N ALA A 147 -15.94 -15.57 8.21
CA ALA A 147 -14.75 -16.41 8.10
C ALA A 147 -14.65 -17.06 6.71
N LEU A 148 -13.41 -17.18 6.21
CA LEU A 148 -13.05 -17.87 4.97
C LEU A 148 -13.99 -19.06 4.74
N GLN A 149 -14.69 -19.06 3.60
CA GLN A 149 -15.50 -20.22 3.26
C GLN A 149 -14.58 -21.45 3.24
N PRO A 150 -15.02 -22.61 3.78
CA PRO A 150 -14.22 -23.84 3.81
C PRO A 150 -13.61 -24.21 2.44
N SER A 151 -14.26 -23.80 1.36
CA SER A 151 -13.79 -23.93 -0.02
C SER A 151 -12.43 -23.28 -0.30
N PHE A 152 -12.08 -22.18 0.36
CA PHE A 152 -10.78 -21.53 0.16
C PHE A 152 -9.62 -22.41 0.66
N LEU A 153 -9.80 -23.12 1.78
CA LEU A 153 -8.81 -24.08 2.27
C LEU A 153 -8.65 -25.26 1.32
N THR A 154 -9.75 -25.73 0.73
CA THR A 154 -9.72 -26.77 -0.31
C THR A 154 -8.96 -26.30 -1.56
N ILE A 155 -9.17 -25.04 -1.99
CA ILE A 155 -8.45 -24.45 -3.13
C ILE A 155 -6.95 -24.36 -2.83
N VAL A 156 -6.56 -23.91 -1.63
CA VAL A 156 -5.14 -23.86 -1.22
C VAL A 156 -4.53 -25.26 -1.18
N GLN A 157 -5.26 -26.27 -0.72
CA GLN A 157 -4.81 -27.68 -0.73
C GLN A 157 -4.62 -28.21 -2.16
N LEU A 158 -5.55 -27.90 -3.08
CA LEU A 158 -5.44 -28.29 -4.49
C LEU A 158 -4.27 -27.59 -5.19
N LEU A 159 -4.07 -26.29 -4.95
CA LEU A 159 -2.94 -25.53 -5.48
C LEU A 159 -1.61 -26.10 -4.98
N LYS A 160 -1.55 -26.50 -3.71
CA LYS A 160 -0.37 -27.18 -3.14
C LYS A 160 -0.09 -28.51 -3.83
N GLU A 161 -1.13 -29.26 -4.20
CA GLU A 161 -0.97 -30.58 -4.81
C GLU A 161 -0.50 -30.50 -6.27
N VAL A 162 -0.99 -29.52 -7.03
CA VAL A 162 -0.55 -29.26 -8.41
C VAL A 162 0.87 -28.68 -8.45
N ALA A 163 1.29 -27.96 -7.41
CA ALA A 163 2.64 -27.41 -7.31
C ALA A 163 3.70 -28.46 -6.88
N LYS A 164 3.31 -29.71 -6.64
CA LYS A 164 4.28 -30.79 -6.42
C LYS A 164 4.91 -31.16 -7.77
N PRO A 165 6.25 -31.16 -7.91
CA PRO A 165 6.89 -31.65 -9.12
C PRO A 165 6.50 -33.11 -9.34
N GLU A 166 6.10 -33.45 -10.58
CA GLU A 166 5.78 -34.83 -10.97
C GLU A 166 6.95 -35.75 -10.61
N VAL A 167 6.64 -36.84 -9.90
CA VAL A 167 7.59 -37.89 -9.56
C VAL A 167 7.99 -38.61 -10.86
N ASP A 168 9.30 -38.70 -11.10
CA ASP A 168 9.92 -39.39 -12.25
C ASP A 168 9.54 -40.89 -12.22
N PHE A 169 8.72 -41.34 -13.17
CA PHE A 169 8.47 -42.75 -13.42
C PHE A 169 9.63 -43.34 -14.24
N ARG A 170 10.76 -43.57 -13.57
CA ARG A 170 11.82 -44.45 -14.06
C ARG A 170 12.04 -45.62 -13.11
N GLU A 171 11.07 -46.54 -13.10
CA GLU A 171 11.30 -47.96 -12.86
C GLU A 171 10.20 -48.78 -13.56
N ILE A 172 10.52 -49.27 -14.76
CA ILE A 172 10.14 -50.61 -15.23
C ILE A 172 11.41 -51.24 -15.78
#